data_AF-A0A355X4L2-F1
#
_entry.id   AF-A0A355X4L2-F1
#
_cell.length_a   1.000
_cell.length_b   1.000
_cell.length_c   1.000
_cell.angle_alpha   90.00
_cell.angle_beta   90.00
_cell.angle_gamma   90.00
#
_symmetry.space_group_name_H-M   'P 1'
#
loop_
_entity.id
_entity.type
_entity.pdbx_description
1 polymer ?
#
loop_
_entity_poly.entity_id
_entity_poly.type
_entity_poly.pdbx_seq_one_letter_code
_entity_poly.pdbx_strand_id
1 'polypeptide(L)'
;MMKAEIREEIVKIPTYKIAKPEKSPLFIEKRAYQGSTGKVYPLPVTEKIYDEKELKEYKALILENKYLYVMILPELGGRIQRAYDKTNGYDFVYYNQVIKPALVGLAGPWISGGIEFNWPQHHRPSTFSPVDYSIRENADGSVTAYVGETDIMYGTKGMAAITLYPDKAYIEIKGQLYNPTDYPQTFLWWANPAVAVNDDTFSVFPPDVNAVYDHGKRDVSTFPIATGEYYKYDYSAGVDISRYKNIKVPTSYMAAHSDFDFIGNFDEGKDAGLLHIADHHISPGKKQWTWGCGDFGRMWDKNLTDEDGPYIELMTGVFTDNQPDFTWLKPQEEKTFTQYFMPYKTVGRVSNATKDAVIGVDKNTIKVYTTALYNNAVIKITSGGKEIYSKAVNLSPEKCFCETVDHLKNYIITVYDENGKVL
;
A
#
# COMPACT_ATOMS: atom_id res chain seq x y z
N MET A 1 26.14 18.06 -0.15
CA MET A 1 25.52 16.73 -0.33
C MET A 1 24.01 16.94 -0.38
N MET A 2 23.31 16.35 -1.34
CA MET A 2 21.83 16.31 -1.26
C MET A 2 21.46 15.54 0.01
N LYS A 3 20.52 16.05 0.79
CA LYS A 3 20.02 15.40 2.00
C LYS A 3 18.50 15.30 1.90
N ALA A 4 17.94 14.23 2.48
CA ALA A 4 16.53 14.25 2.84
C ALA A 4 16.37 15.07 4.13
N GLU A 5 15.19 15.64 4.33
CA GLU A 5 14.86 16.45 5.49
C GLU A 5 13.73 15.77 6.27
N ILE A 6 13.80 15.86 7.60
CA ILE A 6 12.74 15.40 8.49
C ILE A 6 12.45 16.49 9.52
N ARG A 7 11.17 16.81 9.72
CA ARG A 7 10.74 17.82 10.69
C ARG A 7 9.41 17.46 11.34
N GLU A 8 9.21 17.96 12.54
CA GLU A 8 7.90 17.95 13.20
C GLU A 8 7.14 19.23 12.83
N GLU A 9 5.87 19.09 12.47
CA GLU A 9 5.01 20.21 12.10
C GLU A 9 3.62 20.02 12.72
N ILE A 10 2.97 21.12 13.15
CA ILE A 10 1.55 21.07 13.52
C ILE A 10 0.72 21.37 12.29
N VAL A 11 -0.05 20.39 11.84
CA VAL A 11 -0.98 20.52 10.72
C VAL A 11 -2.40 20.63 11.23
N LYS A 12 -3.24 21.38 10.52
CA LYS A 12 -4.65 21.57 10.85
C LYS A 12 -5.51 20.83 9.84
N ILE A 13 -6.20 19.79 10.29
CA ILE A 13 -7.02 18.94 9.42
C ILE A 13 -8.46 18.97 9.92
N PRO A 14 -9.46 19.29 9.07
CA PRO A 14 -10.86 19.12 9.40
C PRO A 14 -11.10 17.69 9.91
N THR A 15 -11.69 17.55 11.09
CA THR A 15 -11.85 16.26 11.77
C THR A 15 -13.25 16.14 12.32
N TYR A 16 -13.94 15.07 11.95
CA TYR A 16 -15.21 14.69 12.54
C TYR A 16 -15.01 14.10 13.93
N LYS A 17 -15.84 14.53 14.89
CA LYS A 17 -15.69 14.13 16.29
C LYS A 17 -16.11 12.68 16.51
N ILE A 18 -15.48 12.06 17.52
CA ILE A 18 -15.89 10.77 18.06
C ILE A 18 -16.38 10.92 19.49
N ALA A 19 -17.28 10.05 19.93
CA ALA A 19 -17.68 10.00 21.33
C ALA A 19 -16.52 9.55 22.22
N LYS A 20 -16.62 9.86 23.52
CA LYS A 20 -15.76 9.23 24.52
C LYS A 20 -15.94 7.71 24.45
N PRO A 21 -14.88 6.91 24.65
CA PRO A 21 -15.02 5.48 24.71
C PRO A 21 -15.98 5.02 25.82
N GLU A 22 -16.49 3.81 25.68
CA GLU A 22 -17.32 3.16 26.68
C GLU A 22 -16.61 3.11 28.04
N LYS A 23 -17.38 3.40 29.09
CA LYS A 23 -16.84 3.39 30.47
C LYS A 23 -16.53 1.98 30.94
N SER A 24 -17.35 1.02 30.52
CA SER A 24 -17.22 -0.38 30.89
C SER A 24 -16.36 -1.10 29.85
N PRO A 25 -15.45 -2.00 30.27
CA PRO A 25 -14.72 -2.84 29.32
C PRO A 25 -15.69 -3.72 28.54
N LEU A 26 -15.43 -3.88 27.23
CA LEU A 26 -16.20 -4.75 26.36
C LEU A 26 -15.45 -6.06 26.09
N PHE A 27 -16.16 -7.17 26.27
CA PHE A 27 -15.69 -8.53 25.99
C PHE A 27 -16.51 -9.08 24.81
N ILE A 28 -15.97 -8.93 23.60
CA ILE A 28 -16.65 -9.21 22.32
C ILE A 28 -15.94 -10.29 21.50
N GLU A 29 -15.36 -11.29 22.16
CA GLU A 29 -14.56 -12.36 21.54
C GLU A 29 -15.36 -13.20 20.52
N LYS A 30 -16.68 -13.28 20.69
CA LYS A 30 -17.60 -14.02 19.81
C LYS A 30 -18.10 -13.23 18.60
N ARG A 31 -17.84 -11.92 18.53
CA ARG A 31 -18.15 -11.12 17.34
C ARG A 31 -17.22 -11.55 16.21
N ALA A 32 -17.77 -11.90 15.05
CA ALA A 32 -16.95 -12.07 13.86
C ALA A 32 -16.42 -10.70 13.40
N TYR A 33 -15.11 -10.59 13.20
CA TYR A 33 -14.48 -9.38 12.72
C TYR A 33 -13.49 -9.71 11.61
N GLN A 34 -13.83 -9.36 10.36
CA GLN A 34 -12.99 -9.58 9.18
C GLN A 34 -12.55 -11.04 8.98
N GLY A 35 -13.37 -12.00 9.41
CA GLY A 35 -13.05 -13.44 9.38
C GLY A 35 -12.28 -13.96 10.61
N SER A 36 -11.97 -13.09 11.57
CA SER A 36 -11.32 -13.42 12.86
C SER A 36 -12.25 -13.06 14.05
N THR A 37 -11.67 -13.02 15.25
CA THR A 37 -12.34 -12.63 16.50
C THR A 37 -12.42 -11.11 16.65
N GLY A 38 -13.53 -10.64 17.20
CA GLY A 38 -13.73 -9.28 17.66
C GLY A 38 -13.12 -8.97 19.02
N LYS A 39 -12.31 -9.86 19.61
CA LYS A 39 -11.59 -9.61 20.87
C LYS A 39 -10.91 -8.24 20.82
N VAL A 40 -11.20 -7.39 21.80
CA VAL A 40 -10.72 -5.99 21.83
C VAL A 40 -10.16 -5.60 23.21
N TYR A 41 -10.59 -6.25 24.29
CA TYR A 41 -10.07 -6.01 25.62
C TYR A 41 -8.53 -6.18 25.66
N PRO A 42 -7.78 -5.26 26.30
CA PRO A 42 -8.24 -4.16 27.16
C PRO A 42 -8.42 -2.79 26.48
N LEU A 43 -8.46 -2.73 25.15
CA LEU A 43 -8.60 -1.46 24.45
C LEU A 43 -9.98 -0.81 24.69
N PRO A 44 -10.02 0.52 24.86
CA PRO A 44 -11.27 1.26 24.97
C PRO A 44 -12.00 1.26 23.62
N VAL A 45 -13.31 1.02 23.63
CA VAL A 45 -14.13 0.96 22.41
C VAL A 45 -14.99 2.22 22.31
N THR A 46 -15.04 2.83 21.14
CA THR A 46 -15.94 3.95 20.85
C THR A 46 -17.02 3.52 19.87
N GLU A 47 -18.29 3.55 20.28
CA GLU A 47 -19.42 3.07 19.48
C GLU A 47 -20.22 4.20 18.80
N LYS A 48 -19.75 5.44 18.86
CA LYS A 48 -20.45 6.60 18.29
C LYS A 48 -19.49 7.62 17.66
N ILE A 49 -19.86 8.05 16.46
CA ILE A 49 -19.28 9.18 15.72
C ILE A 49 -20.30 10.32 15.62
N TYR A 50 -19.84 11.54 15.37
CA TYR A 50 -20.68 12.72 15.19
C TYR A 50 -20.53 13.29 13.78
N ASP A 51 -21.56 13.97 13.30
CA ASP A 51 -21.58 14.65 11.99
C ASP A 51 -20.97 16.07 12.03
N GLU A 52 -20.49 16.49 13.20
CA GLU A 52 -19.79 17.77 13.38
C GLU A 52 -18.29 17.58 13.14
N LYS A 53 -17.73 18.39 12.23
CA LYS A 53 -16.28 18.52 12.07
C LYS A 53 -15.75 19.82 12.66
N GLU A 54 -14.55 19.75 13.20
CA GLU A 54 -13.78 20.89 13.67
C GLU A 54 -12.38 20.89 13.07
N LEU A 55 -11.76 22.06 12.99
CA LEU A 55 -10.37 22.13 12.58
C LEU A 55 -9.50 21.69 13.75
N LYS A 56 -8.91 20.50 13.66
CA LYS A 56 -8.09 19.91 14.71
C LYS A 56 -6.61 19.99 14.35
N GLU A 57 -5.79 20.31 15.35
CA GLU A 57 -4.34 20.27 15.24
C GLU A 57 -3.84 18.83 15.44
N TYR A 58 -2.94 18.39 14.56
CA TYR A 58 -2.22 17.13 14.67
C TYR A 58 -0.73 17.41 14.55
N LYS A 59 0.06 16.67 15.32
CA LYS A 59 1.48 16.55 15.06
C LYS A 59 1.72 15.66 13.83
N ALA A 60 2.43 16.19 12.86
CA ALA A 60 2.90 15.48 11.69
C ALA A 60 4.42 15.36 11.69
N LEU A 61 4.91 14.21 11.23
CA LEU A 61 6.32 14.04 10.86
C LEU A 61 6.40 14.17 9.35
N ILE A 62 7.08 15.22 8.87
CA ILE A 62 7.24 15.48 7.45
C ILE A 62 8.62 14.99 7.03
N LEU A 63 8.66 14.05 6.10
CA LEU A 63 9.88 13.59 5.43
C LEU A 63 9.84 14.10 3.99
N GLU A 64 10.93 14.69 3.53
CA GLU A 64 10.99 15.27 2.19
C GLU A 64 12.37 15.06 1.56
N ASN A 65 12.41 14.72 0.28
CA ASN A 65 13.65 14.65 -0.51
C ASN A 65 13.45 15.35 -1.85
N LYS A 66 14.32 15.15 -2.85
CA LYS A 66 14.15 15.76 -4.18
C LYS A 66 12.81 15.40 -4.85
N TYR A 67 12.35 14.18 -4.67
CA TYR A 67 11.24 13.58 -5.44
C TYR A 67 9.94 13.49 -4.66
N LEU A 68 10.00 13.20 -3.35
CA LEU A 68 8.84 12.85 -2.55
C LEU A 68 8.63 13.82 -1.39
N TYR A 69 7.37 14.02 -1.06
CA TYR A 69 6.90 14.60 0.20
C TYR A 69 6.03 13.56 0.91
N VAL A 70 6.34 13.25 2.17
CA VAL A 70 5.65 12.24 2.97
C VAL A 70 5.23 12.84 4.30
N MET A 71 3.96 12.70 4.64
CA MET A 71 3.39 13.14 5.92
C MET A 71 2.95 11.92 6.72
N ILE A 72 3.49 11.76 7.93
CA ILE A 72 3.11 10.72 8.88
C ILE A 72 2.34 11.35 10.04
N LEU A 73 1.28 10.70 10.51
CA LEU A 73 0.51 11.13 11.67
C LEU A 73 0.66 10.13 12.83
N PRO A 74 1.61 10.35 13.76
CA PRO A 74 1.75 9.52 14.97
C PRO A 74 0.48 9.46 15.80
N GLU A 75 -0.33 10.52 15.81
CA GLU A 75 -1.58 10.57 16.57
C GLU A 75 -2.72 9.70 15.99
N LEU A 76 -2.54 9.17 14.78
CA LEU A 76 -3.52 8.33 14.08
C LEU A 76 -2.86 7.00 13.64
N GLY A 77 -2.41 6.21 14.61
CA GLY A 77 -1.84 4.89 14.38
C GLY A 77 -0.47 4.91 13.69
N GLY A 78 0.19 6.07 13.58
CA GLY A 78 1.46 6.22 12.87
C GLY A 78 1.36 6.07 11.36
N ARG A 79 0.17 6.25 10.78
CA ARG A 79 -0.05 6.10 9.33
C ARG A 79 0.75 7.11 8.52
N ILE A 80 1.07 6.73 7.28
CA ILE A 80 1.42 7.71 6.25
C ILE A 80 0.10 8.34 5.79
N GLN A 81 -0.15 9.61 6.14
CA GLN A 81 -1.35 10.33 5.74
C GLN A 81 -1.29 10.78 4.27
N ARG A 82 -0.10 11.16 3.82
CA ARG A 82 0.11 11.68 2.45
C ARG A 82 1.44 11.20 1.92
N ALA A 83 1.47 10.76 0.67
CA ALA A 83 2.69 10.52 -0.08
C ALA A 83 2.53 11.10 -1.48
N TYR A 84 3.36 12.09 -1.78
CA TYR A 84 3.22 12.97 -2.94
C TYR A 84 4.48 12.94 -3.80
N ASP A 85 4.31 12.73 -5.10
CA ASP A 85 5.36 12.80 -6.10
C ASP A 85 5.48 14.24 -6.62
N LYS A 86 6.57 14.92 -6.25
CA LYS A 86 6.85 16.30 -6.63
C LYS A 86 7.19 16.47 -8.10
N THR A 87 7.53 15.39 -8.81
CA THR A 87 7.98 15.48 -10.20
C THR A 87 6.82 15.61 -11.20
N ASN A 88 5.61 15.19 -10.83
CA ASN A 88 4.39 15.33 -11.64
C ASN A 88 3.21 15.90 -10.85
N GLY A 89 3.38 16.16 -9.55
CA GLY A 89 2.38 16.76 -8.70
C GLY A 89 1.23 15.82 -8.34
N TYR A 90 1.50 14.53 -8.17
CA TYR A 90 0.50 13.48 -7.93
C TYR A 90 0.63 12.89 -6.52
N ASP A 91 -0.49 12.81 -5.81
CA ASP A 91 -0.62 12.04 -4.57
C ASP A 91 -0.77 10.55 -4.91
N PHE A 92 0.35 9.83 -4.92
CA PHE A 92 0.37 8.39 -5.23
C PHE A 92 -0.18 7.52 -4.10
N VAL A 93 -0.39 8.11 -2.93
CA VAL A 93 -1.24 7.55 -1.86
C VAL A 93 -2.43 8.49 -1.69
N TYR A 94 -3.64 7.95 -1.61
CA TYR A 94 -4.88 8.72 -1.47
C TYR A 94 -4.82 9.65 -0.25
N TYR A 95 -4.75 10.95 -0.54
CA TYR A 95 -4.71 11.99 0.46
C TYR A 95 -6.14 12.45 0.78
N ASN A 96 -6.73 11.87 1.82
CA ASN A 96 -7.97 12.36 2.37
C ASN A 96 -7.70 13.65 3.15
N GLN A 97 -8.30 14.76 2.72
CA GLN A 97 -8.11 16.08 3.31
C GLN A 97 -8.96 16.27 4.58
N VAL A 98 -9.78 15.28 4.93
CA VAL A 98 -10.58 15.25 6.15
C VAL A 98 -10.33 13.97 6.95
N ILE A 99 -10.26 14.08 8.28
CA ILE A 99 -10.30 12.93 9.18
C ILE A 99 -11.77 12.63 9.48
N LYS A 100 -12.36 11.70 8.72
CA LYS A 100 -13.78 11.33 8.82
C LYS A 100 -13.93 9.86 9.23
N PRO A 101 -14.08 9.57 10.53
CA PRO A 101 -14.09 8.21 11.02
C PRO A 101 -15.44 7.52 10.77
N ALA A 102 -15.37 6.23 10.46
CA ALA A 102 -16.49 5.30 10.45
C ALA A 102 -16.26 4.18 11.47
N LEU A 103 -17.34 3.52 11.90
CA LEU A 103 -17.29 2.40 12.86
C LEU A 103 -16.88 1.08 12.17
N VAL A 104 -15.70 1.09 11.53
CA VAL A 104 -15.11 -0.06 10.80
C VAL A 104 -13.98 -0.73 11.60
N GLY A 105 -13.28 0.04 12.44
CA GLY A 105 -12.15 -0.43 13.24
C GLY A 105 -12.56 -1.40 14.33
N LEU A 106 -11.59 -2.17 14.86
CA LEU A 106 -11.85 -3.12 15.94
C LEU A 106 -12.32 -2.41 17.22
N ALA A 107 -11.66 -1.30 17.57
CA ALA A 107 -12.04 -0.41 18.67
C ALA A 107 -13.10 0.65 18.28
N GLY A 108 -13.68 0.55 17.09
CA GLY A 108 -14.71 1.45 16.56
C GLY A 108 -14.19 2.38 15.48
N PRO A 109 -13.65 3.57 15.80
CA PRO A 109 -13.23 4.56 14.80
C PRO A 109 -12.12 4.04 13.88
N TRP A 110 -12.33 4.18 12.58
CA TRP A 110 -11.36 3.94 11.52
C TRP A 110 -11.55 4.97 10.41
N ILE A 111 -10.47 5.34 9.73
CA ILE A 111 -10.48 6.38 8.69
C ILE A 111 -9.86 5.85 7.39
N SER A 112 -10.44 6.27 6.26
CA SER A 112 -9.91 5.96 4.93
C SER A 112 -8.65 6.77 4.60
N GLY A 113 -7.96 6.35 3.53
CA GLY A 113 -6.81 7.06 3.00
C GLY A 113 -5.48 6.73 3.66
N GLY A 114 -4.40 7.25 3.06
CA GLY A 114 -3.05 7.02 3.54
C GLY A 114 -2.56 5.58 3.36
N ILE A 115 -1.52 5.22 4.11
CA ILE A 115 -1.07 3.85 4.33
C ILE A 115 -1.26 3.52 5.80
N GLU A 116 -2.19 2.61 6.10
CA GLU A 116 -2.40 2.07 7.44
C GLU A 116 -1.50 0.84 7.67
N PHE A 117 -0.83 0.80 8.82
CA PHE A 117 -0.04 -0.36 9.25
C PHE A 117 -0.85 -1.23 10.21
N ASN A 118 -1.41 -2.31 9.67
CA ASN A 118 -2.26 -3.22 10.41
C ASN A 118 -1.42 -4.20 11.22
N TRP A 119 -1.40 -3.99 12.54
CA TRP A 119 -0.70 -4.79 13.53
C TRP A 119 -1.40 -4.66 14.90
N PRO A 120 -1.43 -5.71 15.74
CA PRO A 120 -1.18 -7.11 15.41
C PRO A 120 -2.39 -7.77 14.73
N GLN A 121 -3.41 -6.98 14.36
CA GLN A 121 -4.64 -7.41 13.71
C GLN A 121 -5.08 -6.39 12.63
N HIS A 122 -6.02 -6.81 11.78
CA HIS A 122 -6.60 -6.02 10.69
C HIS A 122 -8.12 -5.80 10.88
N HIS A 123 -8.66 -4.57 10.81
CA HIS A 123 -7.89 -3.33 10.86
C HIS A 123 -7.18 -3.19 12.22
N ARG A 124 -6.09 -2.40 12.26
CA ARG A 124 -5.30 -2.15 13.46
C ARG A 124 -6.23 -1.79 14.64
N PRO A 125 -6.11 -2.46 15.80
CA PRO A 125 -6.96 -2.13 16.97
C PRO A 125 -6.85 -0.67 17.41
N SER A 126 -5.64 -0.13 17.36
CA SER A 126 -5.22 1.23 17.73
C SER A 126 -5.12 2.18 16.51
N THR A 127 -5.83 1.92 15.40
CA THR A 127 -5.73 2.71 14.15
C THR A 127 -6.02 4.21 14.35
N PHE A 128 -6.90 4.54 15.29
CA PHE A 128 -7.28 5.92 15.64
C PHE A 128 -6.67 6.39 16.97
N SER A 129 -5.62 5.71 17.45
CA SER A 129 -4.92 6.03 18.70
C SER A 129 -3.50 6.56 18.40
N PRO A 130 -2.92 7.37 19.29
CA PRO A 130 -1.53 7.78 19.14
C PRO A 130 -0.58 6.59 19.33
N VAL A 131 0.55 6.66 18.64
CA VAL A 131 1.68 5.72 18.79
C VAL A 131 2.93 6.46 19.23
N ASP A 132 3.89 5.71 19.78
CA ASP A 132 5.21 6.26 20.06
C ASP A 132 5.94 6.51 18.73
N TYR A 133 6.76 7.57 18.70
CA TYR A 133 7.59 7.86 17.54
C TYR A 133 8.94 8.46 17.93
N SER A 134 9.89 8.37 17.00
CA SER A 134 11.14 9.13 17.04
C SER A 134 11.61 9.41 15.62
N ILE A 135 12.51 10.38 15.45
CA ILE A 135 13.07 10.76 14.16
C ILE A 135 14.60 10.68 14.19
N ARG A 136 15.20 10.40 13.04
CA ARG A 136 16.66 10.27 12.91
C ARG A 136 17.14 10.77 11.55
N GLU A 137 18.21 11.55 11.57
CA GLU A 137 19.06 11.80 10.40
C GLU A 137 20.20 10.77 10.36
N ASN A 138 20.40 10.15 9.20
CA ASN A 138 21.39 9.09 9.01
C ASN A 138 22.67 9.62 8.36
N ALA A 139 23.77 8.88 8.53
CA ALA A 139 25.09 9.27 8.02
C ALA A 139 25.15 9.33 6.48
N ASP A 140 24.31 8.56 5.78
CA ASP A 140 24.17 8.56 4.32
C ASP A 140 23.29 9.70 3.79
N GLY A 141 22.79 10.57 4.67
CA GLY A 141 21.91 11.69 4.34
C GLY A 141 20.43 11.32 4.24
N SER A 142 20.07 10.05 4.39
CA SER A 142 18.66 9.63 4.53
C SER A 142 18.10 10.07 5.89
N VAL A 143 16.77 10.09 5.97
CA VAL A 143 16.04 10.38 7.21
C VAL A 143 15.03 9.28 7.49
N THR A 144 14.84 8.97 8.77
CA THR A 144 13.95 7.90 9.21
C THR A 144 13.01 8.41 10.30
N ALA A 145 11.70 8.19 10.13
CA ALA A 145 10.72 8.24 11.20
C ALA A 145 10.43 6.82 11.69
N TYR A 146 10.56 6.61 12.99
CA TYR A 146 10.11 5.39 13.66
C TYR A 146 8.73 5.63 14.23
N VAL A 147 7.80 4.72 13.97
CA VAL A 147 6.48 4.68 14.63
C VAL A 147 6.27 3.28 15.19
N GLY A 148 5.72 3.14 16.39
CA GLY A 148 5.51 1.83 16.97
C GLY A 148 4.77 1.85 18.29
N GLU A 149 4.39 0.66 18.75
CA GLU A 149 3.76 0.48 20.05
C GLU A 149 4.05 -0.91 20.63
N THR A 150 3.83 -1.03 21.94
CA THR A 150 3.57 -2.34 22.56
C THR A 150 2.08 -2.55 22.54
N ASP A 151 1.61 -3.53 21.76
CA ASP A 151 0.21 -3.92 21.75
C ASP A 151 -0.20 -4.41 23.14
N ILE A 152 -1.24 -3.80 23.69
CA ILE A 152 -1.71 -4.10 25.04
C ILE A 152 -2.61 -5.34 25.10
N MET A 153 -3.07 -5.85 23.94
CA MET A 153 -3.90 -7.05 23.90
C MET A 153 -3.08 -8.32 24.13
N TYR A 154 -1.86 -8.37 23.59
CA TYR A 154 -0.99 -9.54 23.58
C TYR A 154 0.41 -9.29 24.14
N GLY A 155 0.78 -8.03 24.43
CA GLY A 155 2.09 -7.65 24.96
C GLY A 155 3.22 -7.67 23.91
N THR A 156 2.89 -7.88 22.64
CA THR A 156 3.85 -7.90 21.52
C THR A 156 4.19 -6.50 21.03
N LYS A 157 5.38 -6.29 20.49
CA LYS A 157 5.83 -5.00 19.95
C LYS A 157 5.82 -5.01 18.44
N GLY A 158 5.30 -3.94 17.85
CA GLY A 158 5.36 -3.69 16.41
C GLY A 158 5.88 -2.29 16.14
N MET A 159 6.80 -2.17 15.19
CA MET A 159 7.40 -0.90 14.77
C MET A 159 7.57 -0.86 13.25
N ALA A 160 7.36 0.31 12.67
CA ALA A 160 7.74 0.65 11.30
C ALA A 160 8.81 1.74 11.31
N ALA A 161 9.96 1.49 10.69
CA ALA A 161 10.96 2.50 10.37
C ALA A 161 10.76 2.95 8.92
N ILE A 162 10.25 4.17 8.75
CA ILE A 162 9.88 4.77 7.47
C ILE A 162 11.01 5.70 7.03
N THR A 163 11.69 5.37 5.94
CA THR A 163 12.92 6.03 5.50
C THR A 163 12.77 6.65 4.12
N LEU A 164 13.25 7.89 3.98
CA LEU A 164 13.49 8.55 2.69
C LEU A 164 14.99 8.75 2.48
N TYR A 165 15.48 8.29 1.34
CA TYR A 165 16.85 8.54 0.89
C TYR A 165 16.91 9.83 0.06
N PRO A 166 18.03 10.56 0.02
CA PRO A 166 18.11 11.85 -0.68
C PRO A 166 17.78 11.79 -2.18
N ASP A 167 18.19 10.69 -2.83
CA ASP A 167 18.22 10.52 -4.27
C ASP A 167 17.24 9.43 -4.78
N LYS A 168 16.34 8.93 -3.92
CA LYS A 168 15.40 7.86 -4.28
C LYS A 168 13.95 8.33 -4.26
N ALA A 169 13.20 7.96 -5.29
CA ALA A 169 11.77 8.18 -5.43
C ALA A 169 10.98 6.97 -4.91
N TYR A 170 11.29 6.51 -3.70
CA TYR A 170 10.51 5.52 -2.97
C TYR A 170 10.57 5.77 -1.46
N ILE A 171 9.58 5.22 -0.77
CA ILE A 171 9.54 5.09 0.69
C ILE A 171 10.01 3.68 1.02
N GLU A 172 11.05 3.54 1.85
CA GLU A 172 11.41 2.25 2.44
C GLU A 172 10.76 2.11 3.81
N ILE A 173 10.12 0.97 4.06
CA ILE A 173 9.54 0.64 5.36
C ILE A 173 10.18 -0.65 5.85
N LYS A 174 10.91 -0.56 6.96
CA LYS A 174 11.41 -1.72 7.70
C LYS A 174 10.52 -1.99 8.90
N GLY A 175 9.83 -3.12 8.87
CA GLY A 175 9.02 -3.57 9.99
C GLY A 175 9.83 -4.43 10.96
N GLN A 176 9.58 -4.27 12.25
CA GLN A 176 10.15 -5.10 13.31
C GLN A 176 9.03 -5.52 14.26
N LEU A 177 8.88 -6.84 14.41
CA LEU A 177 7.85 -7.48 15.21
C LEU A 177 8.53 -8.32 16.27
N TYR A 178 8.22 -8.09 17.54
CA TYR A 178 8.90 -8.75 18.65
C TYR A 178 7.92 -9.23 19.71
N ASN A 179 8.08 -10.47 20.15
CA ASN A 179 7.30 -11.03 21.25
C ASN A 179 8.15 -11.13 22.52
N PRO A 180 8.06 -10.17 23.46
CA PRO A 180 8.80 -10.21 24.71
C PRO A 180 8.20 -11.18 25.75
N THR A 181 7.07 -11.82 25.46
CA THR A 181 6.34 -12.66 26.42
C THR A 181 6.85 -14.10 26.43
N ASP A 182 6.45 -14.87 27.45
CA ASP A 182 6.79 -16.29 27.59
C ASP A 182 5.85 -17.23 26.79
N TYR A 183 4.86 -16.67 26.09
CA TYR A 183 3.86 -17.42 25.34
C TYR A 183 3.91 -17.12 23.85
N PRO A 184 3.68 -18.12 22.98
CA PRO A 184 3.50 -17.85 21.56
C PRO A 184 2.27 -16.95 21.36
N GLN A 185 2.42 -15.93 20.53
CA GLN A 185 1.34 -15.02 20.14
C GLN A 185 1.06 -15.14 18.64
N THR A 186 -0.16 -14.83 18.25
CA THR A 186 -0.55 -14.73 16.84
C THR A 186 -0.55 -13.27 16.41
N PHE A 187 -0.18 -13.00 15.16
CA PHE A 187 -0.24 -11.66 14.59
C PHE A 187 -0.62 -11.67 13.11
N LEU A 188 -1.03 -10.50 12.65
CA LEU A 188 -1.09 -10.10 11.26
C LEU A 188 -0.24 -8.86 11.05
N TRP A 189 0.44 -8.81 9.90
CA TRP A 189 0.93 -7.56 9.34
C TRP A 189 0.36 -7.37 7.93
N TRP A 190 -0.35 -6.26 7.75
CA TRP A 190 -0.74 -5.77 6.42
C TRP A 190 -0.48 -4.27 6.34
N ALA A 191 0.32 -3.84 5.36
CA ALA A 191 0.31 -2.44 4.96
C ALA A 191 -0.86 -2.22 3.98
N ASN A 192 -1.71 -1.25 4.29
CA ASN A 192 -2.94 -0.96 3.56
C ASN A 192 -2.86 0.44 2.94
N PRO A 193 -2.18 0.60 1.79
CA PRO A 193 -2.21 1.83 1.01
C PRO A 193 -3.55 1.99 0.31
N ALA A 194 -4.16 3.15 0.51
CA ALA A 194 -5.28 3.62 -0.29
C ALA A 194 -4.76 4.39 -1.51
N VAL A 195 -5.43 4.26 -2.65
CA VAL A 195 -5.16 5.02 -3.88
C VAL A 195 -6.45 5.58 -4.46
N ALA A 196 -6.40 6.82 -4.95
CA ALA A 196 -7.54 7.47 -5.60
C ALA A 196 -7.92 6.70 -6.87
N VAL A 197 -9.22 6.58 -7.15
CA VAL A 197 -9.69 5.89 -8.35
C VAL A 197 -10.76 6.67 -9.11
N ASN A 198 -10.86 6.39 -10.40
CA ASN A 198 -11.85 6.93 -11.32
C ASN A 198 -12.04 5.97 -12.52
N ASP A 199 -12.70 6.43 -13.57
CA ASP A 199 -13.02 5.62 -14.76
C ASP A 199 -11.79 5.20 -15.58
N ASP A 200 -10.65 5.86 -15.37
CA ASP A 200 -9.36 5.64 -16.02
C ASP A 200 -8.38 4.85 -15.14
N THR A 201 -8.81 4.45 -13.95
CA THR A 201 -7.96 3.72 -13.00
C THR A 201 -8.11 2.20 -13.12
N PHE A 202 -6.98 1.51 -13.13
CA PHE A 202 -6.93 0.06 -13.02
C PHE A 202 -5.87 -0.40 -12.02
N SER A 203 -6.09 -1.58 -11.45
CA SER A 203 -5.12 -2.23 -10.58
C SER A 203 -4.12 -3.04 -11.38
N VAL A 204 -2.88 -3.01 -10.91
CA VAL A 204 -1.73 -3.64 -11.53
C VAL A 204 -1.33 -4.82 -10.66
N PHE A 205 -1.96 -5.96 -10.91
CA PHE A 205 -1.49 -7.24 -10.38
C PHE A 205 -0.38 -7.79 -11.30
N PRO A 206 0.53 -8.61 -10.77
CA PRO A 206 1.52 -9.31 -11.57
C PRO A 206 0.93 -10.14 -12.72
N PRO A 207 1.69 -10.33 -13.82
CA PRO A 207 1.20 -11.00 -15.02
C PRO A 207 0.90 -12.50 -14.83
N ASP A 208 1.38 -13.12 -13.74
CA ASP A 208 1.11 -14.51 -13.39
C ASP A 208 -0.14 -14.69 -12.51
N VAL A 209 -0.78 -13.59 -12.08
CA VAL A 209 -2.05 -13.63 -11.34
C VAL A 209 -3.19 -13.90 -12.33
N ASN A 210 -3.61 -15.16 -12.39
CA ASN A 210 -4.71 -15.62 -13.25
C ASN A 210 -6.02 -15.89 -12.48
N ALA A 211 -5.97 -15.84 -11.15
CA ALA A 211 -7.12 -16.05 -10.28
C ALA A 211 -7.01 -15.20 -9.01
N VAL A 212 -8.17 -14.78 -8.50
CA VAL A 212 -8.32 -14.02 -7.26
C VAL A 212 -9.39 -14.61 -6.37
N TYR A 213 -9.19 -14.51 -5.06
CA TYR A 213 -10.10 -15.01 -4.03
C TYR A 213 -10.85 -13.90 -3.30
N ASP A 214 -12.02 -14.27 -2.76
CA ASP A 214 -12.79 -13.39 -1.89
C ASP A 214 -12.14 -13.21 -0.52
N HIS A 215 -12.79 -12.42 0.34
CA HIS A 215 -12.31 -12.20 1.68
C HIS A 215 -12.41 -13.51 2.47
N GLY A 216 -11.26 -14.14 2.72
CA GLY A 216 -11.18 -15.42 3.41
C GLY A 216 -11.14 -16.66 2.53
N LYS A 217 -10.91 -16.52 1.20
CA LYS A 217 -10.65 -17.64 0.28
C LYS A 217 -11.75 -18.71 0.22
N ARG A 218 -13.01 -18.27 0.22
CA ARG A 218 -14.23 -19.10 0.12
C ARG A 218 -14.78 -19.17 -1.30
N ASP A 219 -14.49 -18.17 -2.13
CA ASP A 219 -14.93 -18.06 -3.52
C ASP A 219 -13.78 -17.56 -4.40
N VAL A 220 -13.79 -17.90 -5.70
CA VAL A 220 -12.70 -17.64 -6.64
C VAL A 220 -13.21 -17.10 -7.97
N SER A 221 -12.48 -16.15 -8.56
CA SER A 221 -12.74 -15.62 -9.90
C SER A 221 -11.47 -15.61 -10.74
N THR A 222 -11.63 -15.73 -12.06
CA THR A 222 -10.54 -15.50 -13.01
C THR A 222 -10.14 -14.03 -13.03
N PHE A 223 -8.86 -13.75 -13.19
CA PHE A 223 -8.31 -12.40 -13.26
C PHE A 223 -7.48 -12.22 -14.54
N PRO A 224 -7.52 -11.04 -15.21
CA PRO A 224 -8.33 -9.87 -14.90
C PRO A 224 -9.78 -9.95 -15.39
N ILE A 225 -10.12 -10.90 -16.25
CA ILE A 225 -11.48 -11.06 -16.78
C ILE A 225 -12.26 -12.03 -15.88
N ALA A 226 -13.18 -11.51 -15.09
CA ALA A 226 -14.11 -12.31 -14.30
C ALA A 226 -15.21 -12.89 -15.20
N THR A 227 -15.60 -14.13 -14.91
CA THR A 227 -16.76 -14.81 -15.52
C THR A 227 -17.59 -15.49 -14.43
N GLY A 228 -18.85 -15.82 -14.71
CA GLY A 228 -19.74 -16.44 -13.74
C GLY A 228 -20.23 -15.45 -12.67
N GLU A 229 -20.54 -15.95 -11.48
CA GLU A 229 -20.96 -15.14 -10.34
C GLU A 229 -19.79 -15.00 -9.36
N TYR A 230 -19.56 -13.80 -8.84
CA TYR A 230 -18.59 -13.55 -7.77
C TYR A 230 -19.10 -12.40 -6.89
N TYR A 231 -19.00 -12.53 -5.56
CA TYR A 231 -19.62 -11.56 -4.62
C TYR A 231 -21.12 -11.32 -4.88
N LYS A 232 -21.85 -12.36 -5.31
CA LYS A 232 -23.28 -12.28 -5.66
C LYS A 232 -23.58 -11.29 -6.80
N TYR A 233 -22.57 -10.99 -7.62
CA TYR A 233 -22.69 -10.15 -8.79
C TYR A 233 -22.41 -10.99 -10.04
N ASP A 234 -23.22 -10.78 -11.08
CA ASP A 234 -23.10 -11.50 -12.34
C ASP A 234 -22.02 -10.87 -13.23
N TYR A 235 -20.95 -11.63 -13.47
CA TYR A 235 -19.85 -11.33 -14.37
C TYR A 235 -19.85 -12.23 -15.62
N SER A 236 -20.93 -12.96 -15.91
CA SER A 236 -21.05 -13.91 -17.04
C SER A 236 -20.70 -13.31 -18.41
N ALA A 237 -20.82 -11.99 -18.57
CA ALA A 237 -20.46 -11.27 -19.79
C ALA A 237 -18.94 -11.17 -20.05
N GLY A 238 -18.07 -11.58 -19.11
CA GLY A 238 -16.62 -11.40 -19.21
C GLY A 238 -16.23 -9.96 -18.89
N VAL A 239 -16.02 -9.67 -17.62
CA VAL A 239 -15.80 -8.29 -17.14
C VAL A 239 -14.37 -8.13 -16.66
N ASP A 240 -13.68 -7.10 -17.17
CA ASP A 240 -12.35 -6.72 -16.67
C ASP A 240 -12.46 -6.12 -15.26
N ILE A 241 -12.24 -6.94 -14.24
CA ILE A 241 -12.26 -6.56 -12.82
C ILE A 241 -10.93 -5.95 -12.35
N SER A 242 -9.96 -5.74 -13.25
CA SER A 242 -8.83 -4.87 -12.94
C SER A 242 -9.21 -3.38 -12.99
N ARG A 243 -10.28 -3.01 -13.71
CA ARG A 243 -10.71 -1.62 -13.89
C ARG A 243 -11.77 -1.22 -12.86
N TYR A 244 -11.54 -0.12 -12.13
CA TYR A 244 -12.45 0.34 -11.07
C TYR A 244 -13.89 0.55 -11.56
N LYS A 245 -14.07 1.20 -12.71
CA LYS A 245 -15.39 1.47 -13.31
C LYS A 245 -16.25 0.23 -13.56
N ASN A 246 -15.65 -0.95 -13.62
CA ASN A 246 -16.36 -2.20 -13.88
C ASN A 246 -16.85 -2.89 -12.60
N ILE A 247 -16.33 -2.50 -11.43
CA ILE A 247 -16.63 -3.17 -10.16
C ILE A 247 -17.82 -2.47 -9.49
N LYS A 248 -19.01 -3.07 -9.50
CA LYS A 248 -20.24 -2.40 -9.06
C LYS A 248 -20.58 -2.59 -7.59
N VAL A 249 -20.03 -3.60 -6.93
CA VAL A 249 -20.34 -3.98 -5.55
C VAL A 249 -19.08 -4.04 -4.70
N PRO A 250 -19.18 -3.95 -3.36
CA PRO A 250 -18.04 -4.14 -2.47
C PRO A 250 -17.38 -5.48 -2.71
N THR A 251 -16.10 -5.46 -3.03
CA THR A 251 -15.40 -6.66 -3.51
C THR A 251 -13.96 -6.69 -3.02
N SER A 252 -13.53 -7.88 -2.64
CA SER A 252 -12.12 -8.23 -2.40
C SER A 252 -11.57 -9.03 -3.56
N TYR A 253 -10.34 -8.74 -3.95
CA TYR A 253 -9.54 -9.57 -4.86
C TYR A 253 -8.20 -9.87 -4.21
N MET A 254 -8.06 -11.05 -3.61
CA MET A 254 -6.77 -11.56 -3.11
C MET A 254 -6.11 -12.37 -4.20
N ALA A 255 -4.86 -12.06 -4.58
CA ALA A 255 -4.14 -12.89 -5.54
C ALA A 255 -4.07 -14.34 -5.04
N ALA A 256 -4.37 -15.29 -5.93
CA ALA A 256 -4.28 -16.71 -5.57
C ALA A 256 -2.83 -17.13 -5.31
N HIS A 257 -1.91 -16.64 -6.14
CA HIS A 257 -0.47 -16.87 -6.06
C HIS A 257 0.23 -15.91 -7.04
N SER A 258 1.49 -15.56 -6.74
CA SER A 258 2.38 -14.84 -7.66
C SER A 258 3.83 -14.98 -7.20
N ASP A 259 4.73 -15.22 -8.15
CA ASP A 259 6.19 -15.27 -7.96
C ASP A 259 6.86 -13.89 -8.17
N PHE A 260 6.06 -12.85 -8.39
CA PHE A 260 6.55 -11.47 -8.54
C PHE A 260 6.47 -10.69 -7.22
N ASP A 261 7.35 -9.71 -7.09
CA ASP A 261 7.53 -8.92 -5.88
C ASP A 261 6.62 -7.68 -5.80
N PHE A 262 5.67 -7.48 -6.73
CA PHE A 262 4.94 -6.21 -6.86
C PHE A 262 3.41 -6.31 -6.87
N ILE A 263 2.75 -5.22 -6.50
CA ILE A 263 1.33 -4.92 -6.78
C ILE A 263 1.16 -3.39 -6.85
N GLY A 264 0.22 -2.88 -7.62
CA GLY A 264 0.01 -1.44 -7.76
C GLY A 264 -1.35 -1.04 -8.32
N ASN A 265 -1.46 0.23 -8.67
CA ASN A 265 -2.50 0.77 -9.54
C ASN A 265 -1.89 1.72 -10.57
N PHE A 266 -2.68 2.05 -11.58
CA PHE A 266 -2.36 3.12 -12.51
C PHE A 266 -3.62 3.87 -12.91
N ASP A 267 -3.51 5.21 -12.93
CA ASP A 267 -4.51 6.11 -13.49
C ASP A 267 -4.04 6.56 -14.89
N GLU A 268 -4.73 6.08 -15.93
CA GLU A 268 -4.41 6.42 -17.32
C GLU A 268 -4.61 7.92 -17.62
N GLY A 269 -5.58 8.56 -16.96
CA GLY A 269 -5.89 9.98 -17.14
C GLY A 269 -4.88 10.91 -16.47
N LYS A 270 -4.16 10.42 -15.45
CA LYS A 270 -3.09 11.15 -14.74
C LYS A 270 -1.68 10.73 -15.13
N ASP A 271 -1.53 9.65 -15.89
CA ASP A 271 -0.25 9.02 -16.22
C ASP A 271 0.59 8.71 -14.97
N ALA A 272 -0.06 8.24 -13.90
CA ALA A 272 0.58 8.06 -12.60
C ALA A 272 -0.05 6.93 -11.80
N GLY A 273 0.72 6.34 -10.88
CA GLY A 273 0.23 5.28 -10.01
C GLY A 273 1.16 4.98 -8.84
N LEU A 274 0.74 4.05 -7.98
CA LEU A 274 1.53 3.48 -6.89
C LEU A 274 1.99 2.07 -7.26
N LEU A 275 3.23 1.75 -6.89
CA LEU A 275 3.70 0.37 -6.75
C LEU A 275 4.14 0.11 -5.31
N HIS A 276 3.75 -1.05 -4.81
CA HIS A 276 4.39 -1.73 -3.70
C HIS A 276 5.38 -2.76 -4.25
N ILE A 277 6.56 -2.84 -3.64
CA ILE A 277 7.58 -3.86 -3.91
C ILE A 277 8.03 -4.51 -2.59
N ALA A 278 8.04 -5.84 -2.52
CA ALA A 278 8.65 -6.60 -1.43
C ALA A 278 8.93 -8.05 -1.86
N ASP A 279 9.95 -8.68 -1.27
CA ASP A 279 10.25 -10.10 -1.49
C ASP A 279 9.02 -10.97 -1.20
N HIS A 280 8.48 -11.62 -2.23
CA HIS A 280 7.27 -12.43 -2.13
C HIS A 280 7.40 -13.63 -1.20
N HIS A 281 8.61 -14.10 -0.87
CA HIS A 281 8.79 -15.16 0.13
C HIS A 281 8.48 -14.68 1.55
N ILE A 282 8.57 -13.37 1.79
CA ILE A 282 8.29 -12.73 3.07
C ILE A 282 6.96 -11.97 3.03
N SER A 283 6.64 -11.33 1.91
CA SER A 283 5.42 -10.53 1.68
C SER A 283 4.55 -11.10 0.55
N PRO A 284 4.03 -12.33 0.66
CA PRO A 284 3.29 -12.97 -0.43
C PRO A 284 1.92 -12.33 -0.67
N GLY A 285 1.30 -11.72 0.35
CA GLY A 285 -0.07 -11.21 0.28
C GLY A 285 -0.20 -10.01 -0.65
N LYS A 286 -1.06 -10.14 -1.66
CA LYS A 286 -1.40 -9.08 -2.64
C LYS A 286 -2.92 -9.00 -2.75
N LYS A 287 -3.52 -7.94 -2.22
CA LYS A 287 -4.98 -7.79 -2.16
C LYS A 287 -5.41 -6.44 -2.71
N GLN A 288 -6.54 -6.43 -3.40
CA GLN A 288 -7.34 -5.23 -3.60
C GLN A 288 -8.64 -5.32 -2.81
N TRP A 289 -9.03 -4.23 -2.16
CA TRP A 289 -10.39 -4.03 -1.65
C TRP A 289 -11.00 -2.76 -2.24
N THR A 290 -12.30 -2.79 -2.53
CA THR A 290 -13.06 -1.62 -2.98
C THR A 290 -14.51 -1.71 -2.52
N TRP A 291 -15.13 -0.55 -2.27
CA TRP A 291 -16.58 -0.44 -2.10
C TRP A 291 -17.36 -0.59 -3.42
N GLY A 292 -16.66 -0.56 -4.57
CA GLY A 292 -17.24 -0.56 -5.91
C GLY A 292 -17.80 0.80 -6.32
N CYS A 293 -17.99 1.01 -7.62
CA CYS A 293 -18.51 2.27 -8.17
C CYS A 293 -20.05 2.32 -8.26
N GLY A 294 -20.77 1.34 -7.72
CA GLY A 294 -22.24 1.32 -7.65
C GLY A 294 -22.81 2.21 -6.54
N ASP A 295 -24.14 2.18 -6.36
CA ASP A 295 -24.83 3.04 -5.38
C ASP A 295 -24.30 2.87 -3.95
N PHE A 296 -24.08 1.63 -3.52
CA PHE A 296 -23.59 1.34 -2.19
C PHE A 296 -22.19 1.93 -1.95
N GLY A 297 -21.27 1.76 -2.90
CA GLY A 297 -19.92 2.29 -2.75
C GLY A 297 -19.87 3.81 -2.79
N ARG A 298 -20.66 4.44 -3.67
CA ARG A 298 -20.82 5.91 -3.67
C ARG A 298 -21.37 6.46 -2.35
N MET A 299 -22.18 5.71 -1.61
CA MET A 299 -22.61 6.11 -0.27
C MET A 299 -21.48 5.97 0.76
N TRP A 300 -20.67 4.90 0.66
CA TRP A 300 -19.49 4.74 1.52
C TRP A 300 -18.44 5.81 1.28
N ASP A 301 -18.19 6.22 0.04
CA ASP A 301 -17.27 7.32 -0.27
C ASP A 301 -17.68 8.60 0.49
N LYS A 302 -18.98 8.95 0.45
CA LYS A 302 -19.52 10.10 1.19
C LYS A 302 -19.43 9.97 2.71
N ASN A 303 -19.42 8.75 3.23
CA ASN A 303 -19.24 8.49 4.66
C ASN A 303 -17.78 8.61 5.11
N LEU A 304 -16.83 8.48 4.18
CA LEU A 304 -15.39 8.38 4.47
C LEU A 304 -14.58 9.61 4.04
N THR A 305 -15.10 10.43 3.14
CA THR A 305 -14.54 11.74 2.78
C THR A 305 -15.65 12.77 2.56
N ASP A 306 -15.27 14.03 2.40
CA ASP A 306 -16.17 15.11 2.00
C ASP A 306 -16.07 15.36 0.48
N GLU A 307 -14.85 15.49 -0.05
CA GLU A 307 -14.61 15.97 -1.42
C GLU A 307 -13.56 15.16 -2.21
N ASP A 308 -12.81 14.24 -1.58
CA ASP A 308 -11.66 13.57 -2.23
C ASP A 308 -12.05 12.37 -3.11
N GLY A 309 -13.34 12.01 -3.14
CA GLY A 309 -13.88 10.98 -4.04
C GLY A 309 -13.52 9.53 -3.66
N PRO A 310 -13.74 8.58 -4.57
CA PRO A 310 -13.55 7.15 -4.28
C PRO A 310 -12.07 6.74 -4.23
N TYR A 311 -11.83 5.64 -3.55
CA TYR A 311 -10.51 5.01 -3.44
C TYR A 311 -10.62 3.48 -3.53
N ILE A 312 -9.49 2.82 -3.76
CA ILE A 312 -9.30 1.39 -3.50
C ILE A 312 -8.15 1.20 -2.53
N GLU A 313 -8.12 0.03 -1.90
CA GLU A 313 -7.08 -0.40 -0.97
C GLU A 313 -6.22 -1.48 -1.64
N LEU A 314 -4.90 -1.28 -1.71
CA LEU A 314 -3.93 -2.24 -2.25
C LEU A 314 -3.12 -2.88 -1.13
N MET A 315 -3.75 -3.81 -0.41
CA MET A 315 -3.25 -4.34 0.85
C MET A 315 -2.12 -5.36 0.59
N THR A 316 -1.05 -5.27 1.38
CA THR A 316 0.18 -6.05 1.19
C THR A 316 0.56 -6.79 2.47
N GLY A 317 0.45 -8.12 2.43
CA GLY A 317 0.52 -9.00 3.58
C GLY A 317 1.90 -9.59 3.78
N VAL A 318 2.37 -9.63 5.03
CA VAL A 318 3.69 -10.16 5.41
C VAL A 318 3.54 -11.39 6.27
N PHE A 319 4.27 -12.45 5.93
CA PHE A 319 4.20 -13.83 6.45
C PHE A 319 2.85 -14.53 6.22
N THR A 320 1.93 -13.88 5.53
CA THR A 320 0.62 -14.43 5.19
C THR A 320 0.17 -13.91 3.82
N ASP A 321 -0.53 -14.76 3.07
CA ASP A 321 -1.14 -14.41 1.80
C ASP A 321 -2.66 -14.17 1.94
N ASN A 322 -3.20 -14.21 3.16
CA ASN A 322 -4.63 -14.15 3.42
C ASN A 322 -4.95 -13.38 4.71
N GLN A 323 -5.95 -12.50 4.69
CA GLN A 323 -6.25 -11.63 5.83
C GLN A 323 -6.77 -12.30 7.11
N PRO A 324 -7.56 -13.38 7.08
CA PRO A 324 -7.91 -14.11 8.31
C PRO A 324 -6.85 -15.13 8.74
N ASP A 325 -5.71 -15.23 8.04
CA ASP A 325 -4.67 -16.21 8.36
C ASP A 325 -3.52 -15.57 9.15
N PHE A 326 -3.56 -15.78 10.46
CA PHE A 326 -2.58 -15.22 11.40
C PHE A 326 -1.30 -16.07 11.41
N THR A 327 -0.17 -15.39 11.49
CA THR A 327 1.14 -16.03 11.70
C THR A 327 1.47 -16.11 13.18
N TRP A 328 2.39 -17.02 13.53
CA TRP A 328 2.92 -17.16 14.89
C TRP A 328 4.19 -16.33 15.11
N LEU A 329 4.27 -15.75 16.30
CA LEU A 329 5.48 -15.14 16.85
C LEU A 329 5.80 -15.84 18.18
N LYS A 330 6.85 -16.64 18.20
CA LYS A 330 7.28 -17.44 19.36
C LYS A 330 7.80 -16.55 20.49
N PRO A 331 7.88 -17.06 21.74
CA PRO A 331 8.51 -16.34 22.84
C PRO A 331 9.92 -15.85 22.47
N GLN A 332 10.20 -14.58 22.74
CA GLN A 332 11.47 -13.90 22.43
C GLN A 332 11.87 -13.88 20.95
N GLU A 333 10.94 -14.21 20.04
CA GLU A 333 11.20 -14.17 18.60
C GLU A 333 11.08 -12.73 18.08
N GLU A 334 12.01 -12.37 17.20
CA GLU A 334 11.93 -11.20 16.34
C GLU A 334 11.71 -11.62 14.89
N LYS A 335 10.79 -10.94 14.20
CA LYS A 335 10.65 -10.99 12.75
C LYS A 335 10.82 -9.60 12.17
N THR A 336 11.59 -9.51 11.09
CA THR A 336 11.80 -8.27 10.35
C THR A 336 11.50 -8.47 8.87
N PHE A 337 11.09 -7.40 8.20
CA PHE A 337 10.82 -7.41 6.76
C PHE A 337 11.01 -6.00 6.19
N THR A 338 11.03 -5.89 4.86
CA THR A 338 11.14 -4.61 4.15
C THR A 338 10.08 -4.53 3.07
N GLN A 339 9.43 -3.37 2.98
CA GLN A 339 8.47 -3.04 1.93
C GLN A 339 8.86 -1.68 1.33
N TYR A 340 8.65 -1.53 0.03
CA TYR A 340 8.85 -0.27 -0.69
C TYR A 340 7.52 0.21 -1.26
N PHE A 341 7.26 1.52 -1.15
CA PHE A 341 6.12 2.18 -1.78
C PHE A 341 6.63 3.32 -2.65
N MET A 342 6.26 3.33 -3.93
CA MET A 342 6.85 4.26 -4.89
C MET A 342 5.83 4.73 -5.92
N PRO A 343 5.87 6.01 -6.33
CA PRO A 343 5.17 6.44 -7.51
C PRO A 343 5.84 5.84 -8.75
N TYR A 344 5.06 5.71 -9.82
CA TYR A 344 5.59 5.48 -11.16
C TYR A 344 4.66 6.13 -12.19
N LYS A 345 5.17 6.32 -13.42
CA LYS A 345 4.47 7.04 -14.50
C LYS A 345 4.78 6.45 -15.86
N THR A 346 3.89 6.66 -16.83
CA THR A 346 4.02 6.27 -18.25
C THR A 346 4.04 4.77 -18.54
N VAL A 347 4.60 3.94 -17.66
CA VAL A 347 4.70 2.49 -17.84
C VAL A 347 3.31 1.87 -18.01
N GLY A 348 2.35 2.23 -17.16
CA GLY A 348 1.01 1.66 -17.16
C GLY A 348 0.99 0.25 -16.56
N ARG A 349 0.60 -0.75 -17.38
CA ARG A 349 0.67 -2.16 -16.96
C ARG A 349 2.12 -2.60 -16.83
N VAL A 350 2.46 -3.16 -15.67
CA VAL A 350 3.82 -3.57 -15.33
C VAL A 350 4.06 -5.01 -15.75
N SER A 351 5.18 -5.25 -16.41
CA SER A 351 5.66 -6.57 -16.80
C SER A 351 6.59 -7.16 -15.74
N ASN A 352 7.45 -6.33 -15.14
CA ASN A 352 8.24 -6.67 -13.95
C ASN A 352 8.67 -5.39 -13.21
N ALA A 353 8.95 -5.49 -11.91
CA ALA A 353 9.42 -4.37 -11.12
C ALA A 353 10.32 -4.80 -9.97
N THR A 354 11.33 -3.97 -9.70
CA THR A 354 12.11 -3.95 -8.47
C THR A 354 11.92 -2.60 -7.80
N LYS A 355 12.54 -2.40 -6.63
CA LYS A 355 12.61 -1.07 -6.01
C LYS A 355 13.39 -0.04 -6.84
N ASP A 356 14.21 -0.48 -7.79
CA ASP A 356 15.14 0.36 -8.55
C ASP A 356 14.61 0.67 -9.96
N ALA A 357 13.90 -0.28 -10.61
CA ALA A 357 13.35 -0.13 -11.95
C ALA A 357 11.98 -0.81 -12.14
N VAL A 358 11.16 -0.23 -13.02
CA VAL A 358 9.85 -0.76 -13.46
C VAL A 358 9.87 -0.88 -14.98
N ILE A 359 9.48 -2.06 -15.47
CA ILE A 359 9.42 -2.36 -16.90
C ILE A 359 7.97 -2.63 -17.30
N GLY A 360 7.56 -2.06 -18.41
CA GLY A 360 6.31 -2.40 -19.09
C GLY A 360 6.54 -2.54 -20.58
N VAL A 361 5.72 -3.38 -21.22
CA VAL A 361 5.73 -3.55 -22.66
C VAL A 361 4.30 -3.39 -23.18
N ASP A 362 4.11 -2.43 -24.08
CA ASP A 362 2.86 -2.26 -24.82
C ASP A 362 3.13 -2.51 -26.31
N LYS A 363 2.65 -3.66 -26.79
CA LYS A 363 2.95 -4.19 -28.13
C LYS A 363 4.47 -4.30 -28.34
N ASN A 364 5.03 -3.38 -29.14
CA ASN A 364 6.45 -3.31 -29.44
C ASN A 364 7.17 -2.17 -28.68
N THR A 365 6.45 -1.41 -27.85
CA THR A 365 7.02 -0.29 -27.10
C THR A 365 7.50 -0.78 -25.75
N ILE A 366 8.81 -0.71 -25.52
CA ILE A 366 9.39 -0.91 -24.20
C ILE A 366 9.31 0.38 -23.40
N LYS A 367 8.98 0.25 -22.11
CA LYS A 367 8.90 1.36 -21.17
C LYS A 367 9.73 1.02 -19.94
N VAL A 368 10.64 1.92 -19.55
CA VAL A 368 11.51 1.74 -18.38
C VAL A 368 11.47 2.99 -17.52
N TYR A 369 11.02 2.83 -16.27
CA TYR A 369 11.02 3.85 -15.25
C TYR A 369 11.99 3.47 -14.13
N THR A 370 12.73 4.42 -13.56
CA THR A 370 13.66 4.17 -12.45
C THR A 370 13.40 5.08 -11.27
N THR A 371 13.70 4.59 -10.07
CA THR A 371 13.49 5.34 -8.81
C THR A 371 14.68 6.18 -8.40
N ALA A 372 15.75 6.23 -9.19
CA ALA A 372 16.88 7.11 -9.01
C ALA A 372 17.45 7.54 -10.36
N LEU A 373 18.37 8.51 -10.33
CA LEU A 373 19.18 8.85 -11.50
C LEU A 373 20.20 7.73 -11.74
N TYR A 374 20.14 7.11 -12.92
CA TYR A 374 21.13 6.18 -13.41
C TYR A 374 21.73 6.73 -14.71
N ASN A 375 22.94 7.26 -14.61
CA ASN A 375 23.67 7.72 -15.80
C ASN A 375 24.19 6.51 -16.57
N ASN A 376 24.19 6.58 -17.89
CA ASN A 376 24.71 5.51 -18.77
C ASN A 376 24.18 4.11 -18.45
N ALA A 377 22.93 4.01 -17.96
CA ALA A 377 22.26 2.74 -17.75
C ALA A 377 22.07 2.03 -19.09
N VAL A 378 22.18 0.71 -19.12
CA VAL A 378 22.05 -0.07 -20.36
C VAL A 378 20.75 -0.86 -20.33
N ILE A 379 19.86 -0.59 -21.28
CA ILE A 379 18.69 -1.43 -21.54
C ILE A 379 19.09 -2.44 -22.61
N LYS A 380 19.03 -3.72 -22.28
CA LYS A 380 19.36 -4.83 -23.16
C LYS A 380 18.15 -5.73 -23.36
N ILE A 381 17.92 -6.13 -24.61
CA ILE A 381 16.89 -7.11 -24.95
C ILE A 381 17.52 -8.29 -25.67
N THR A 382 17.23 -9.48 -25.17
CA THR A 382 17.60 -10.74 -25.83
C THR A 382 16.37 -11.50 -26.28
N SER A 383 16.44 -12.16 -27.43
CA SER A 383 15.42 -13.10 -27.93
C SER A 383 16.10 -14.39 -28.36
N GLY A 384 15.62 -15.53 -27.85
CA GLY A 384 16.27 -16.83 -28.10
C GLY A 384 17.76 -16.88 -27.73
N GLY A 385 18.16 -16.13 -26.69
CA GLY A 385 19.55 -16.02 -26.22
C GLY A 385 20.45 -15.08 -27.03
N LYS A 386 19.95 -14.43 -28.09
CA LYS A 386 20.69 -13.45 -28.89
C LYS A 386 20.28 -12.04 -28.52
N GLU A 387 21.25 -11.14 -28.41
CA GLU A 387 20.99 -9.71 -28.25
C GLU A 387 20.36 -9.15 -29.54
N ILE A 388 19.20 -8.52 -29.41
CA ILE A 388 18.48 -7.87 -30.51
C ILE A 388 18.40 -6.35 -30.33
N TYR A 389 18.68 -5.86 -29.12
CA TYR A 389 18.66 -4.46 -28.77
C TYR A 389 19.60 -4.20 -27.59
N SER A 390 20.34 -3.10 -27.64
CA SER A 390 21.15 -2.60 -26.54
C SER A 390 21.30 -1.09 -26.66
N LYS A 391 20.98 -0.35 -25.60
CA LYS A 391 21.07 1.11 -25.59
C LYS A 391 21.51 1.62 -24.23
N ALA A 392 22.57 2.44 -24.25
CA ALA A 392 22.95 3.25 -23.12
C ALA A 392 22.08 4.52 -23.07
N VAL A 393 21.51 4.82 -21.91
CA VAL A 393 20.59 5.93 -21.69
C VAL A 393 20.66 6.40 -20.24
N ASN A 394 20.39 7.70 -20.02
CA ASN A 394 20.19 8.21 -18.66
C ASN A 394 18.74 7.98 -18.25
N LEU A 395 18.54 7.25 -17.14
CA LEU A 395 17.22 6.97 -16.58
C LEU A 395 17.02 7.80 -15.30
N SER A 396 15.80 8.27 -15.04
CA SER A 396 15.49 9.05 -13.85
C SER A 396 14.02 8.95 -13.42
N PRO A 397 13.68 9.33 -12.16
CA PRO A 397 12.30 9.36 -11.69
C PRO A 397 11.41 10.42 -12.34
N GLU A 398 12.01 11.35 -13.08
CA GLU A 398 11.34 12.49 -13.70
C GLU A 398 10.74 12.12 -15.08
N LYS A 399 11.32 11.11 -15.76
CA LYS A 399 10.89 10.74 -17.10
C LYS A 399 11.08 9.25 -17.38
N CYS A 400 10.01 8.59 -17.79
CA CYS A 400 10.07 7.22 -18.31
C CYS A 400 10.77 7.19 -19.68
N PHE A 401 11.64 6.22 -19.87
CA PHE A 401 12.15 5.86 -21.19
C PHE A 401 11.09 5.08 -21.95
N CYS A 402 10.84 5.44 -23.21
CA CYS A 402 9.88 4.76 -24.09
C CYS A 402 10.50 4.61 -25.49
N GLU A 403 10.56 3.40 -26.02
CA GLU A 403 11.07 3.15 -27.37
C GLU A 403 10.42 1.95 -28.02
N THR A 404 10.10 2.07 -29.31
CA THR A 404 9.60 0.94 -30.11
C THR A 404 10.77 0.09 -30.58
N VAL A 405 10.72 -1.21 -30.31
CA VAL A 405 11.70 -2.19 -30.77
C VAL A 405 11.00 -3.20 -31.67
N ASP A 406 11.51 -3.34 -32.89
CA ASP A 406 10.94 -4.29 -33.84
C ASP A 406 11.19 -5.75 -33.40
N HIS A 407 10.28 -6.64 -33.80
CA HIS A 407 10.41 -8.08 -33.64
C HIS A 407 10.55 -8.60 -32.19
N LEU A 408 9.91 -7.93 -31.21
CA LEU A 408 9.81 -8.44 -29.84
C LEU A 408 8.96 -9.72 -29.75
N LYS A 409 9.63 -10.87 -29.76
CA LYS A 409 9.05 -12.20 -29.50
C LYS A 409 9.97 -13.01 -28.62
N ASN A 410 9.42 -13.75 -27.64
CA ASN A 410 10.17 -14.61 -26.72
C ASN A 410 11.43 -13.91 -26.17
N TYR A 411 11.23 -12.78 -25.51
CA TYR A 411 12.29 -11.86 -25.14
C TYR A 411 12.55 -11.83 -23.63
N ILE A 412 13.73 -11.34 -23.26
CA ILE A 412 14.10 -10.93 -21.90
C ILE A 412 14.63 -9.51 -22.00
N ILE A 413 14.05 -8.59 -21.23
CA ILE A 413 14.55 -7.22 -21.04
C ILE A 413 15.33 -7.19 -19.73
N THR A 414 16.55 -6.66 -19.77
CA THR A 414 17.36 -6.43 -18.58
C THR A 414 17.86 -5.00 -18.58
N VAL A 415 17.75 -4.35 -17.43
CA VAL A 415 18.25 -2.99 -17.22
C VAL A 415 19.45 -3.08 -16.29
N TYR A 416 20.57 -2.51 -16.72
CA TYR A 416 21.80 -2.46 -15.95
C TYR A 416 22.14 -1.02 -15.58
N ASP A 417 22.72 -0.79 -14.41
CA ASP A 417 23.39 0.47 -14.11
C ASP A 417 24.72 0.62 -14.86
N GLU A 418 25.40 1.75 -14.68
CA GLU A 418 26.71 2.02 -15.31
C GLU A 418 27.82 1.03 -14.90
N ASN A 419 27.65 0.32 -13.78
CA ASN A 419 28.60 -0.66 -13.27
C ASN A 419 28.26 -2.09 -13.71
N GLY A 420 27.20 -2.28 -14.50
CA GLY A 420 26.74 -3.59 -14.95
C GLY A 420 25.93 -4.37 -13.91
N LYS A 421 25.48 -3.72 -12.82
CA LYS A 421 24.55 -4.33 -11.87
C LYS A 421 23.14 -4.31 -12.46
N VAL A 422 22.43 -5.42 -12.38
CA VAL A 422 20.99 -5.48 -12.75
C VAL A 422 20.19 -4.67 -11.74
N LEU A 423 19.31 -3.80 -12.28
CA LEU A 423 18.39 -2.98 -11.50
C LEU A 423 17.10 -3.73 -11.16
#